data_AF-A0A354M9D9-F1
#
_entry.id   AF-A0A354M9D9-F1
#
_cell.length_a   1.000
_cell.length_b   1.000
_cell.length_c   1.000
_cell.angle_alpha   90.00
_cell.angle_beta   90.00
_cell.angle_gamma   90.00
#
_symmetry.space_group_name_H-M   'P 1'
#
loop_
_entity.id
_entity.type
_entity.pdbx_description
1 polymer ?
#
loop_
_entity_poly.entity_id
_entity_poly.type
_entity_poly.pdbx_seq_one_letter_code
_entity_poly.pdbx_strand_id
1 'polypeptide(L)' 'MNCNKLKGAIVAAGYSQREFAKAVSMTVNTLNAKVNGKSPITIDEAITIGKKLNLNDNQFDEIFLREPS' A
#
# COMPACT_ATOMS: atom_id res chain seq x y z
N MET A 1 5.48 -8.35 -3.04
CA MET A 1 4.35 -7.46 -2.72
C MET A 1 3.05 -7.94 -3.36
N ASN A 2 2.02 -8.12 -2.55
CA ASN A 2 0.68 -8.49 -2.98
C ASN A 2 -0.21 -7.25 -3.21
N CYS A 3 -0.38 -6.87 -4.49
CA CYS A 3 -1.15 -5.69 -4.90
C CYS A 3 -2.63 -5.76 -4.48
N ASN A 4 -3.24 -6.95 -4.50
CA ASN A 4 -4.66 -7.10 -4.17
C ASN A 4 -4.90 -6.89 -2.68
N LYS A 5 -4.03 -7.44 -1.82
CA LYS A 5 -4.10 -7.21 -0.37
C LYS A 5 -3.88 -5.74 -0.02
N LEU A 6 -2.93 -5.07 -0.68
CA LEU A 6 -2.71 -3.63 -0.48
C LEU A 6 -3.96 -2.80 -0.82
N LYS A 7 -4.59 -3.07 -1.97
CA LYS A 7 -5.85 -2.38 -2.35
C LYS A 7 -6.97 -2.65 -1.36
N GLY A 8 -7.11 -3.91 -0.91
CA GLY A 8 -8.08 -4.29 0.11
C GLY A 8 -7.87 -3.55 1.42
N ALA A 9 -6.62 -3.43 1.88
CA ALA A 9 -6.27 -2.70 3.09
C ALA A 9 -6.58 -1.20 3.00
N ILE A 10 -6.32 -0.56 1.85
CA ILE A 10 -6.67 0.84 1.61
C ILE A 10 -8.18 1.07 1.76
N VAL A 11 -8.99 0.20 1.16
CA VAL A 11 -10.46 0.28 1.23
C VAL A 11 -10.95 -0.02 2.65
N ALA A 12 -10.39 -1.03 3.32
CA ALA A 12 -10.75 -1.39 4.70
C ALA A 12 -10.42 -0.27 5.70
N ALA A 13 -9.39 0.53 5.43
CA ALA A 13 -9.05 1.74 6.19
C ALA A 13 -9.94 2.94 5.86
N GLY A 14 -10.94 2.79 4.98
CA GLY A 14 -11.91 3.83 4.62
C GLY A 14 -11.39 4.85 3.61
N TYR A 15 -10.28 4.56 2.91
CA TYR A 15 -9.71 5.47 1.92
C TYR A 15 -10.10 5.06 0.50
N SER A 16 -10.43 6.04 -0.34
CA SER A 16 -10.21 5.90 -1.79
C SER A 16 -8.71 5.98 -2.10
N GLN A 17 -8.29 5.45 -3.26
CA GLN A 17 -6.88 5.57 -3.70
C GLN A 17 -6.44 7.04 -3.80
N ARG A 18 -7.34 7.96 -4.19
CA ARG A 18 -7.04 9.39 -4.28
C ARG A 18 -6.77 10.00 -2.91
N GLU A 19 -7.60 9.68 -1.91
CA GLU A 19 -7.41 10.16 -0.55
C GLU A 19 -6.17 9.55 0.07
N PHE A 20 -5.93 8.26 -0.16
CA PHE A 20 -4.75 7.58 0.35
C PHE A 20 -3.47 8.17 -0.23
N ALA A 21 -3.44 8.50 -1.53
CA ALA A 21 -2.29 9.14 -2.17
C ALA A 21 -1.90 10.43 -1.44
N LYS A 22 -2.89 11.29 -1.13
CA LYS A 22 -2.69 12.50 -0.32
C LYS A 22 -2.20 12.17 1.08
N ALA A 23 -2.77 11.13 1.70
CA ALA A 23 -2.46 10.71 3.06
C ALA A 23 -1.01 10.22 3.25
N VAL A 24 -0.36 9.76 2.17
CA VAL A 24 1.04 9.31 2.14
C VAL A 24 1.94 10.22 1.30
N SER A 25 1.50 11.44 1.00
CA SER A 25 2.26 12.45 0.25
C SER A 25 2.73 11.99 -1.14
N MET A 26 1.93 11.16 -1.82
CA MET A 26 2.16 10.73 -3.19
C MET A 26 1.18 11.38 -4.16
N THR A 27 1.58 11.50 -5.43
CA THR A 27 0.61 11.78 -6.48
C THR A 27 -0.28 10.55 -6.69
N VAL A 28 -1.52 10.77 -7.16
CA VAL A 28 -2.45 9.68 -7.49
C VAL A 28 -1.83 8.73 -8.53
N ASN A 29 -1.11 9.27 -9.51
CA ASN A 29 -0.45 8.48 -10.55
C ASN A 29 0.66 7.60 -9.97
N THR A 30 1.49 8.15 -9.08
CA THR A 30 2.56 7.42 -8.39
C THR A 30 1.97 6.29 -7.55
N LEU A 31 0.95 6.58 -6.73
CA LEU A 31 0.29 5.55 -5.94
C LEU A 31 -0.31 4.48 -6.86
N ASN A 32 -1.02 4.88 -7.92
CA ASN A 32 -1.64 3.95 -8.86
C ASN A 32 -0.62 3.05 -9.55
N ALA A 33 0.56 3.57 -9.94
CA ALA A 33 1.62 2.76 -10.49
C ALA A 33 2.10 1.71 -9.48
N LYS A 34 2.27 2.11 -8.21
CA LYS A 34 2.74 1.22 -7.12
C LYS A 34 1.71 0.15 -6.75
N VAL A 35 0.47 0.53 -6.45
CA VAL A 35 -0.58 -0.45 -6.06
C VAL A 35 -0.99 -1.38 -7.20
N ASN A 36 -0.64 -1.07 -8.45
CA ASN A 36 -0.83 -1.96 -9.60
C ASN A 36 0.46 -2.71 -10.01
N GLY A 37 1.54 -2.63 -9.22
CA GLY A 37 2.79 -3.34 -9.48
C GLY A 37 3.58 -2.82 -10.68
N LYS A 38 3.23 -1.65 -11.24
CA LYS A 38 3.94 -1.00 -12.34
C LYS A 38 5.18 -0.23 -11.88
N SER A 39 5.31 0.01 -10.58
CA SER A 39 6.44 0.68 -9.96
C SER A 39 6.75 0.02 -8.62
N PRO A 40 8.03 -0.18 -8.26
CA PRO A 40 8.40 -0.74 -6.97
C PRO A 40 8.02 0.19 -5.82
N ILE A 41 7.75 -0.39 -4.66
CA ILE A 41 7.60 0.31 -3.38
C ILE A 41 8.93 0.21 -2.63
N THR A 42 9.43 1.34 -2.12
CA THR A 42 10.63 1.36 -1.27
C THR A 42 10.29 0.94 0.16
N ILE A 43 11.30 0.57 0.96
CA ILE A 43 11.09 0.20 2.36
C ILE A 43 10.43 1.35 3.14
N ASP A 44 10.88 2.60 2.94
CA ASP A 44 10.32 3.76 3.63
C ASP A 44 8.86 4.02 3.26
N GLU A 45 8.51 3.81 1.99
CA GLU A 45 7.12 3.90 1.53
C GLU A 45 6.27 2.78 2.11
N ALA A 46 6.78 1.54 2.16
CA ALA A 46 6.08 0.41 2.78
C ALA A 46 5.80 0.69 4.27
N ILE A 47 6.80 1.17 5.02
CA ILE A 47 6.65 1.56 6.43
C ILE A 47 5.61 2.68 6.59
N THR A 48 5.66 3.69 5.74
CA THR A 48 4.71 4.82 5.77
C THR A 48 3.29 4.36 5.50
N ILE A 49 3.11 3.53 4.46
CA ILE A 49 1.82 2.96 4.09
C ILE A 49 1.30 2.05 5.21
N GLY A 50 2.15 1.18 5.78
CA GLY A 50 1.78 0.28 6.87
C GLY A 50 1.32 1.02 8.11
N LYS A 51 2.05 2.06 8.52
CA LYS A 51 1.65 2.96 9.62
C LYS A 51 0.33 3.66 9.31
N LYS A 52 0.13 4.16 8.08
CA LYS A 52 -1.07 4.91 7.72
C LYS A 52 -2.32 4.04 7.64
N LEU A 53 -2.16 2.78 7.24
CA LEU A 53 -3.22 1.78 7.20
C LEU A 53 -3.39 1.02 8.53
N ASN A 54 -2.59 1.35 9.54
CA ASN A 54 -2.58 0.68 10.84
C ASN A 54 -2.46 -0.86 10.72
N LEU A 55 -1.56 -1.31 9.84
CA LEU A 55 -1.31 -2.74 9.63
C LEU A 55 -0.57 -3.33 10.84
N ASN A 56 -0.99 -4.53 11.25
CA ASN A 56 -0.16 -5.35 12.14
C ASN A 56 0.95 -6.07 11.35
N ASP A 57 1.90 -6.67 12.07
CA ASP A 57 3.07 -7.34 11.49
C ASP A 57 2.67 -8.42 10.47
N ASN A 58 1.67 -9.24 10.78
CA ASN A 58 1.19 -10.28 9.86
C ASN A 58 0.64 -9.68 8.56
N GLN A 59 -0.16 -8.62 8.64
CA GLN A 59 -0.70 -7.93 7.47
C GLN A 59 0.41 -7.26 6.66
N PHE A 60 1.39 -6.65 7.33
CA PHE A 60 2.54 -6.03 6.71
C PHE A 60 3.34 -7.06 5.91
N ASP A 61 3.65 -8.21 6.52
CA ASP A 61 4.40 -9.30 5.90
C ASP A 61 3.67 -9.86 4.68
N GLU A 62 2.36 -10.09 4.82
CA GLU A 62 1.53 -10.60 3.73
C GLU A 62 1.40 -9.64 2.55
N ILE A 63 1.44 -8.33 2.80
CA ILE A 63 1.32 -7.32 1.77
C ILE A 63 2.67 -7.04 1.11
N PHE A 64 3.72 -6.80 1.89
CA PHE A 64 4.98 -6.28 1.36
C PHE A 64 6.05 -7.36 1.15
N LEU A 65 6.15 -8.35 2.04
CA LEU A 65 7.28 -9.28 2.07
C LEU A 65 7.02 -10.61 1.37
N ARG A 66 5.77 -11.10 1.35
CA ARG A 66 5.44 -12.35 0.65
C ARG A 66 5.29 -12.13 -0.86
N GLU A 67 5.77 -13.09 -1.63
CA GLU A 67 5.45 -13.20 -3.05
C GLU A 67 4.02 -13.70 -3.22
N PRO A 68 3.25 -13.14 -4.18
CA PRO A 68 1.96 -13.69 -4.53
C PRO A 68 2.17 -15.07 -5.16
N SER A 69 1.69 -16.11 -4.47
CA SER A 69 1.61 -17.50 -4.92
C SER A 69 0.65 -17.69 -6.09
#